data_AF-A0A1T2KUU1-F1
#
_entry.id   AF-A0A1T2KUU1-F1
#
_cell.length_a   1.000
_cell.length_b   1.000
_cell.length_c   1.000
_cell.angle_alpha   90.00
_cell.angle_beta   90.00
_cell.angle_gamma   90.00
#
_symmetry.space_group_name_H-M   'P 1'
#
loop_
_entity.id
_entity.type
_entity.pdbx_description
1 polymer ?
#
loop_
_entity_poly.entity_id
_entity_poly.type
_entity_poly.pdbx_seq_one_letter_code
_entity_poly.pdbx_strand_id
1 'polypeptide(L)'
;LTNDDIISVIKLLINIKDGNDSVDDVDTLANRRVRAIGEMIENQFRVGLVRVEKVVREGLNLAETDELTPQDLINSKPVSAAVREFFGSSQLSQFMDQVNPLSGVTHKRRISALGPGGLTRERAGFEVRDVHPSHYGRLCPIETPEGPNIGLINTLAVYAKTNSYGFLETPYQVVKNGKVTKEVVYVSAIDEITHTIAQVNAIVNDKGKLMSDLISCRHKNEFVLVNSSKVTLIDIDSKQIASVAASLIPFLEHDDANRALMGSNMQRQAVPVLKAEKPLVGTGIERVVATDSRVCVTAKHSGVVEAVDASRIVIRVDSKKTKASELGVDIYNLTKYSRSNQNTCINQKPLVKTGDKISAADVLADGPSTDMGELALGQNMKIAFMPWNGYNFEDSILISEKVIQEDRYTTIHIEELTAYSRDTKLGPEEITADIPNVSELALAKLDEVGVVYVGARVKGGDILVGKVTPKSETVLSPEEKLLRAIFGEKANNVKDSSLRVGASKSGVVIDVQIFTRDRVEKDDRA
;
A
#
# COMPACT_ATOMS: atom_id res chain seq x y z
N LEU A 1 13.06 -23.46 -30.23
CA LEU A 1 12.25 -24.53 -30.83
C LEU A 1 13.10 -25.25 -31.86
N THR A 2 13.48 -26.47 -31.54
CA THR A 2 14.20 -27.41 -32.40
C THR A 2 13.21 -28.38 -33.06
N ASN A 3 13.67 -29.16 -34.04
CA ASN A 3 12.84 -30.20 -34.65
C ASN A 3 12.43 -31.29 -33.63
N ASP A 4 13.37 -31.67 -32.75
CA ASP A 4 13.12 -32.67 -31.71
C ASP A 4 12.07 -32.22 -30.69
N ASP A 5 12.00 -30.92 -30.36
CA ASP A 5 10.96 -30.35 -29.51
C ASP A 5 9.56 -30.62 -30.11
N ILE A 6 9.41 -30.38 -31.42
CA ILE A 6 8.13 -30.53 -32.13
C ILE A 6 7.72 -32.00 -32.16
N ILE A 7 8.65 -32.89 -32.48
CA ILE A 7 8.39 -34.34 -32.51
C ILE A 7 7.98 -34.83 -31.12
N SER A 8 8.63 -34.36 -30.06
CA SER A 8 8.33 -34.75 -28.69
C SER A 8 6.96 -34.27 -28.24
N VAL A 9 6.58 -33.04 -28.59
CA VAL A 9 5.23 -32.48 -28.32
C VAL A 9 4.15 -33.28 -29.04
N ILE A 10 4.36 -33.65 -30.30
CA ILE A 10 3.39 -34.47 -31.05
C ILE A 10 3.23 -35.87 -30.42
N LYS A 11 4.35 -36.49 -30.01
CA LYS A 11 4.30 -37.79 -29.32
C LYS A 11 3.52 -37.71 -28.00
N LEU A 12 3.76 -36.66 -27.20
CA LEU A 12 3.03 -36.43 -25.96
C LEU A 12 1.52 -36.27 -26.23
N LEU A 13 1.15 -35.50 -27.26
CA LEU A 13 -0.25 -35.31 -27.66
C LEU A 13 -0.93 -36.64 -28.05
N ILE A 14 -0.22 -37.51 -28.77
CA ILE A 14 -0.70 -38.85 -29.11
C ILE A 14 -0.86 -39.71 -27.85
N ASN A 15 0.12 -39.69 -26.94
CA ASN A 15 0.04 -40.44 -25.68
C ASN A 15 -1.14 -40.03 -24.81
N ILE A 16 -1.43 -38.74 -24.70
CA ILE A 16 -2.60 -38.20 -23.98
C ILE A 16 -3.88 -38.71 -24.65
N LYS A 17 -3.96 -38.64 -26.00
CA LYS A 17 -5.12 -39.12 -26.75
C LYS A 17 -5.37 -40.62 -26.56
N ASP A 18 -4.30 -41.41 -26.47
CA ASP A 18 -4.35 -42.85 -26.27
C ASP A 18 -4.60 -43.24 -24.80
N GLY A 19 -4.69 -42.27 -23.88
CA GLY A 19 -4.98 -42.48 -22.46
C GLY A 19 -3.78 -42.93 -21.61
N ASN A 20 -2.57 -42.85 -22.16
CA ASN A 20 -1.34 -43.21 -21.47
C ASN A 20 -0.75 -42.06 -20.62
N ASP A 21 -1.36 -40.87 -20.68
CA ASP A 21 -0.94 -39.68 -19.95
C ASP A 21 -2.14 -38.78 -19.60
N SER A 22 -1.94 -37.82 -18.70
CA SER A 22 -2.97 -36.89 -18.22
C SER A 22 -2.87 -35.52 -18.88
N VAL A 23 -3.99 -34.81 -18.95
CA VAL A 23 -4.04 -33.42 -19.39
C VAL A 23 -3.57 -32.50 -18.26
N ASP A 24 -2.84 -31.46 -18.61
CA ASP A 24 -2.41 -30.44 -17.64
C ASP A 24 -3.58 -29.61 -17.13
N ASP A 25 -3.55 -29.35 -15.83
CA ASP A 25 -4.43 -28.36 -15.20
C ASP A 25 -3.85 -26.95 -15.42
N VAL A 26 -4.64 -26.05 -16.01
CA VAL A 26 -4.20 -24.67 -16.32
C VAL A 26 -4.20 -23.78 -15.07
N ASP A 27 -4.96 -24.15 -14.03
CA ASP A 27 -5.21 -23.33 -12.86
C ASP A 27 -4.23 -23.60 -11.71
N THR A 28 -3.51 -24.72 -11.80
CA THR A 28 -2.44 -25.01 -10.85
C THR A 28 -1.33 -23.93 -10.85
N LEU A 29 -0.86 -23.58 -9.65
CA LEU A 29 0.32 -22.73 -9.47
C LEU A 29 1.62 -23.35 -9.99
N ALA A 30 1.63 -24.64 -10.36
CA ALA A 30 2.74 -25.24 -11.10
C ALA A 30 2.89 -24.65 -12.51
N ASN A 31 1.79 -24.17 -13.11
CA ASN A 31 1.75 -23.62 -14.47
C ASN A 31 1.63 -22.09 -14.48
N ARG A 32 1.51 -21.46 -13.32
CA ARG A 32 1.34 -20.00 -13.16
C ARG A 32 2.53 -19.38 -12.46
N ARG A 33 3.19 -18.46 -13.16
CA ARG A 33 4.39 -17.77 -12.71
C ARG A 33 4.08 -16.32 -12.31
N VAL A 34 4.61 -15.89 -11.17
CA VAL A 34 4.54 -14.50 -10.72
C VAL A 34 5.61 -13.67 -11.42
N ARG A 35 5.19 -12.56 -12.03
CA ARG A 35 6.10 -11.54 -12.60
C ARG A 35 6.31 -10.43 -11.59
N ALA A 36 7.54 -10.28 -11.13
CA ALA A 36 7.91 -9.20 -10.22
C ALA A 36 8.12 -7.88 -10.99
N ILE A 37 8.08 -6.76 -10.26
CA ILE A 37 8.25 -5.42 -10.84
C ILE A 37 9.57 -5.26 -11.61
N GLY A 38 10.65 -5.89 -11.15
CA GLY A 38 11.95 -5.84 -11.80
C GLY A 38 11.92 -6.40 -13.22
N GLU A 39 11.29 -7.57 -13.41
CA GLU A 39 11.14 -8.20 -14.73
C GLU A 39 10.23 -7.37 -15.66
N MET A 40 9.17 -6.79 -15.11
CA MET A 40 8.28 -5.93 -15.88
C MET A 40 9.00 -4.68 -16.39
N ILE A 41 9.78 -4.03 -15.52
CA ILE A 41 10.59 -2.87 -15.89
C ILE A 41 11.70 -3.27 -16.87
N GLU A 42 12.35 -4.41 -16.67
CA GLU A 42 13.38 -4.92 -17.60
C GLU A 42 12.82 -5.06 -19.01
N ASN A 43 11.60 -5.62 -19.15
CA ASN A 43 10.94 -5.75 -20.44
C ASN A 43 10.65 -4.38 -21.08
N GLN A 44 10.15 -3.40 -20.30
CA GLN A 44 9.90 -2.05 -20.81
C GLN A 44 11.19 -1.32 -21.19
N PHE A 45 12.25 -1.52 -20.40
CA PHE A 45 13.58 -1.01 -20.67
C PHE A 45 14.14 -1.62 -21.96
N ARG A 46 13.97 -2.93 -22.18
CA ARG A 46 14.35 -3.64 -23.40
C ARG A 46 13.61 -3.09 -24.63
N VAL A 47 12.31 -2.83 -24.52
CA VAL A 47 11.54 -2.16 -25.60
C VAL A 47 12.10 -0.77 -25.90
N GLY A 48 12.46 -0.01 -24.85
CA GLY A 48 13.14 1.28 -24.99
C GLY A 48 14.48 1.15 -25.72
N LEU A 49 15.29 0.15 -25.38
CA LEU A 49 16.59 -0.12 -26.01
C LEU A 49 16.45 -0.51 -27.48
N VAL A 50 15.47 -1.34 -27.84
CA VAL A 50 15.23 -1.72 -29.25
C VAL A 50 14.90 -0.47 -30.10
N ARG A 51 14.18 0.50 -29.54
CA ARG A 51 13.92 1.79 -30.20
C ARG A 51 15.20 2.60 -30.38
N VAL A 52 16.05 2.66 -29.34
CA VAL A 52 17.36 3.33 -29.43
C VAL A 52 18.25 2.65 -30.47
N GLU A 53 18.32 1.31 -30.47
CA GLU A 53 19.10 0.53 -31.43
C GLU A 53 18.70 0.86 -32.88
N LYS A 54 17.40 0.96 -33.15
CA LYS A 54 16.90 1.32 -34.48
C LYS A 54 17.37 2.72 -34.90
N VAL A 55 17.24 3.71 -34.02
CA VAL A 55 17.68 5.10 -34.29
C VAL A 55 19.19 5.17 -34.50
N VAL A 56 19.96 4.47 -33.67
CA VAL A 56 21.43 4.41 -33.81
C VAL A 56 21.81 3.76 -35.14
N ARG A 57 21.16 2.65 -35.53
CA ARG A 57 21.43 1.96 -36.79
C ARG A 57 21.10 2.82 -38.01
N GLU A 58 19.98 3.54 -37.97
CA GLU A 58 19.61 4.51 -39.02
C GLU A 58 20.60 5.69 -39.06
N GLY A 59 20.99 6.21 -37.91
CA GLY A 59 21.98 7.29 -37.80
C GLY A 59 23.36 6.91 -38.32
N LEU A 60 23.83 5.69 -38.04
CA LEU A 60 25.10 5.16 -38.56
C LEU A 60 25.10 5.00 -40.09
N ASN A 61 23.95 4.72 -40.71
CA ASN A 61 23.84 4.58 -42.16
C ASN A 61 23.83 5.93 -42.90
N LEU A 62 23.46 7.02 -42.22
CA LEU A 62 23.33 8.36 -42.80
C LEU A 62 24.56 9.25 -42.54
N ALA A 63 25.44 8.80 -41.66
CA ALA A 63 26.55 9.57 -41.14
C ALA A 63 27.83 9.43 -41.99
N GLU A 64 28.48 10.56 -42.28
CA GLU A 64 29.88 10.57 -42.73
C GLU A 64 30.82 10.29 -41.54
N THR A 65 31.70 9.31 -41.70
CA THR A 65 32.37 8.55 -40.62
C THR A 65 33.38 9.31 -39.75
N ASP A 66 33.73 10.55 -40.07
CA ASP A 66 34.96 11.14 -39.53
C ASP A 66 34.81 11.97 -38.24
N GLU A 67 33.59 12.32 -37.79
CA GLU A 67 33.40 13.17 -36.58
C GLU A 67 32.28 12.74 -35.60
N LEU A 68 31.73 11.53 -35.69
CA LEU A 68 30.65 11.12 -34.80
C LEU A 68 31.09 10.55 -33.45
N THR A 69 30.60 11.13 -32.36
CA THR A 69 30.76 10.57 -31.02
C THR A 69 29.53 9.74 -30.62
N PRO A 70 29.68 8.74 -29.72
CA PRO A 70 28.53 7.95 -29.23
C PRO A 70 27.43 8.80 -28.56
N GLN A 71 27.77 9.97 -28.02
CA GLN A 71 26.80 10.87 -27.39
C GLN A 71 25.83 11.46 -28.42
N ASP A 72 26.29 11.68 -29.65
CA ASP A 72 25.47 12.24 -30.73
C ASP A 72 24.44 11.24 -31.26
N LEU A 73 24.72 9.94 -31.13
CA LEU A 73 23.85 8.85 -31.57
C LEU A 73 22.86 8.38 -30.50
N ILE A 74 23.20 8.52 -29.21
CA ILE A 74 22.40 7.98 -28.11
C ILE A 74 21.43 9.03 -27.57
N ASN A 75 20.15 8.84 -27.89
CA ASN A 75 19.07 9.61 -27.28
C ASN A 75 18.43 8.85 -26.10
N SER A 76 18.38 9.45 -24.91
CA SER A 76 17.78 8.84 -23.71
C SER A 76 16.25 8.98 -23.65
N LYS A 77 15.65 9.85 -24.47
CA LYS A 77 14.19 10.10 -24.46
C LYS A 77 13.37 8.83 -24.71
N PRO A 78 13.66 7.95 -25.69
CA PRO A 78 12.86 6.75 -25.93
C PRO A 78 12.83 5.79 -24.74
N VAL A 79 13.95 5.64 -24.03
CA VAL A 79 14.05 4.77 -22.84
C VAL A 79 13.27 5.38 -21.68
N SER A 80 13.51 6.67 -21.39
CA SER A 80 12.80 7.37 -20.30
C SER A 80 11.28 7.43 -20.53
N ALA A 81 10.85 7.58 -21.79
CA ALA A 81 9.44 7.58 -22.17
C ALA A 81 8.80 6.21 -21.92
N ALA A 82 9.43 5.10 -22.32
CA ALA A 82 8.91 3.76 -22.08
C ALA A 82 8.76 3.44 -20.59
N VAL A 83 9.75 3.82 -19.77
CA VAL A 83 9.69 3.64 -18.31
C VAL A 83 8.61 4.54 -17.70
N ARG A 84 8.50 5.80 -18.12
CA ARG A 84 7.47 6.74 -17.63
C ARG A 84 6.06 6.28 -18.00
N GLU A 85 5.88 5.76 -19.21
CA GLU A 85 4.62 5.18 -19.68
C GLU A 85 4.21 4.01 -18.77
N PHE A 86 5.13 3.09 -18.48
CA PHE A 86 4.87 1.99 -17.56
C PHE A 86 4.37 2.45 -16.19
N PHE A 87 5.07 3.39 -15.54
CA PHE A 87 4.64 3.86 -14.21
C PHE A 87 3.40 4.76 -14.24
N GLY A 88 3.16 5.47 -15.35
CA GLY A 88 2.06 6.43 -15.47
C GLY A 88 0.73 5.83 -15.94
N SER A 89 0.75 4.79 -16.78
CA SER A 89 -0.47 4.26 -17.43
C SER A 89 -0.73 2.77 -17.18
N SER A 90 0.24 2.02 -16.63
CA SER A 90 0.03 0.59 -16.35
C SER A 90 -1.05 0.37 -15.30
N GLN A 91 -1.95 -0.57 -15.56
CA GLN A 91 -2.98 -1.01 -14.60
C GLN A 91 -2.38 -1.56 -13.30
N LEU A 92 -1.13 -2.01 -13.34
CA LEU A 92 -0.40 -2.57 -12.19
C LEU A 92 0.36 -1.48 -11.40
N SER A 93 0.47 -0.27 -11.94
CA SER A 93 1.02 0.90 -11.24
C SER A 93 -0.14 1.69 -10.64
N GLN A 94 -0.47 1.37 -9.38
CA GLN A 94 -1.62 1.94 -8.68
C GLN A 94 -1.16 2.84 -7.53
N PHE A 95 -2.00 3.82 -7.17
CA PHE A 95 -1.80 4.56 -5.92
C PHE A 95 -1.82 3.60 -4.74
N MET A 96 -0.84 3.72 -3.85
CA MET A 96 -0.77 2.85 -2.69
C MET A 96 -1.94 3.13 -1.75
N ASP A 97 -2.76 2.11 -1.48
CA ASP A 97 -3.65 2.03 -0.33
C ASP A 97 -2.87 2.33 0.98
N GLN A 98 -3.11 3.50 1.57
CA GLN A 98 -2.43 4.03 2.75
C GLN A 98 -3.43 4.44 3.85
N VAL A 99 -4.59 3.80 3.89
CA VAL A 99 -5.60 4.07 4.93
C VAL A 99 -5.00 3.79 6.32
N ASN A 100 -4.39 2.61 6.48
CA ASN A 100 -3.72 2.17 7.71
C ASN A 100 -2.50 1.27 7.36
N PRO A 101 -1.66 0.90 8.33
CA PRO A 101 -0.46 0.09 8.07
C PRO A 101 -0.74 -1.26 7.40
N LEU A 102 -1.81 -1.95 7.82
CA LEU A 102 -2.22 -3.24 7.25
C LEU A 102 -2.58 -3.10 5.76
N SER A 103 -3.35 -2.07 5.42
CA SER A 103 -3.77 -1.77 4.04
C SER A 103 -2.56 -1.67 3.10
N GLY A 104 -1.52 -0.94 3.53
CA GLY A 104 -0.28 -0.79 2.77
C GLY A 104 0.53 -2.08 2.65
N VAL A 105 0.59 -2.90 3.71
CA VAL A 105 1.29 -4.20 3.70
C VAL A 105 0.58 -5.20 2.78
N THR A 106 -0.75 -5.35 2.90
CA THR A 106 -1.54 -6.21 2.02
C THR A 106 -1.40 -5.78 0.57
N HIS A 107 -1.50 -4.48 0.28
CA HIS A 107 -1.43 -4.01 -1.11
C HIS A 107 -0.10 -4.36 -1.78
N LYS A 108 1.02 -4.25 -1.07
CA LYS A 108 2.35 -4.67 -1.57
C LYS A 108 2.48 -6.18 -1.77
N ARG A 109 1.63 -6.99 -1.13
CA ARG A 109 1.60 -8.46 -1.20
C ARG A 109 0.48 -9.00 -2.10
N ARG A 110 -0.16 -8.14 -2.88
CA ARG A 110 -1.26 -8.48 -3.79
C ARG A 110 -0.71 -9.05 -5.10
N ILE A 111 -1.36 -10.09 -5.60
CA ILE A 111 -1.11 -10.71 -6.90
C ILE A 111 -2.35 -10.52 -7.77
N SER A 112 -2.14 -10.08 -9.01
CA SER A 112 -3.20 -9.85 -9.98
C SER A 112 -3.02 -10.78 -11.17
N ALA A 113 -4.07 -11.51 -11.53
CA ALA A 113 -4.18 -12.22 -12.80
C ALA A 113 -4.51 -11.27 -13.97
N LEU A 114 -4.93 -10.04 -13.66
CA LEU A 114 -5.22 -8.98 -14.63
C LEU A 114 -3.96 -8.20 -15.01
N GLY A 115 -3.96 -7.62 -16.22
CA GLY A 115 -2.91 -6.73 -16.71
C GLY A 115 -2.27 -7.20 -18.02
N PRO A 116 -1.20 -6.54 -18.48
CA PRO A 116 -0.54 -6.88 -19.73
C PRO A 116 0.03 -8.31 -19.71
N GLY A 117 -0.47 -9.17 -20.61
CA GLY A 117 -0.12 -10.59 -20.68
C GLY A 117 -0.85 -11.49 -19.68
N GLY A 118 -1.84 -10.95 -18.95
CA GLY A 118 -2.75 -11.70 -18.09
C GLY A 118 -4.15 -11.83 -18.70
N LEU A 119 -5.13 -12.15 -17.85
CA LEU A 119 -6.54 -12.28 -18.23
C LEU A 119 -7.23 -10.90 -18.26
N THR A 120 -8.28 -10.79 -19.06
CA THR A 120 -9.25 -9.69 -18.96
C THR A 120 -10.45 -10.16 -18.15
N ARG A 121 -11.16 -9.23 -17.50
CA ARG A 121 -12.32 -9.54 -16.65
C ARG A 121 -13.41 -10.33 -17.39
N GLU A 122 -13.65 -9.99 -18.66
CA GLU A 122 -14.67 -10.62 -19.51
C GLU A 122 -14.29 -12.02 -19.99
N ARG A 123 -12.98 -12.30 -20.11
CA ARG A 123 -12.47 -13.61 -20.54
C ARG A 123 -12.19 -14.56 -19.38
N ALA A 124 -12.22 -14.06 -18.15
CA ALA A 124 -12.02 -14.86 -16.97
C ALA A 124 -13.29 -15.64 -16.62
N GLY A 125 -13.28 -16.94 -16.95
CA GLY A 125 -14.32 -17.89 -16.59
C GLY A 125 -14.42 -18.16 -15.08
N PHE A 126 -15.27 -19.09 -14.70
CA PHE A 126 -15.44 -19.47 -13.29
C PHE A 126 -14.24 -20.24 -12.73
N GLU A 127 -13.62 -21.12 -13.52
CA GLU A 127 -12.52 -22.02 -13.11
C GLU A 127 -11.30 -21.24 -12.59
N VAL A 128 -10.84 -20.24 -13.35
CA VAL A 128 -9.72 -19.35 -12.96
C VAL A 128 -9.97 -18.52 -11.68
N ARG A 129 -11.22 -18.41 -11.23
CA ARG A 129 -11.61 -17.68 -10.00
C ARG A 129 -11.72 -18.58 -8.79
N ASP A 130 -11.74 -19.89 -8.98
CA ASP A 130 -11.94 -20.85 -7.91
C ASP A 130 -10.65 -21.05 -7.10
N VAL A 131 -10.82 -21.59 -5.89
CA VAL A 131 -9.70 -21.88 -4.99
C VAL A 131 -9.10 -23.23 -5.34
N HIS A 132 -7.97 -23.22 -6.05
CA HIS A 132 -7.26 -24.44 -6.41
C HIS A 132 -6.44 -25.01 -5.23
N PRO A 133 -6.36 -26.35 -5.02
CA PRO A 133 -5.61 -26.96 -3.92
C PRO A 133 -4.12 -26.61 -3.82
N SER A 134 -3.49 -26.21 -4.93
CA SER A 134 -2.09 -25.74 -4.94
C SER A 134 -1.91 -24.32 -4.37
N HIS A 135 -3.00 -23.59 -4.12
CA HIS A 135 -2.97 -22.31 -3.38
C HIS A 135 -2.51 -22.48 -1.93
N TYR A 136 -2.64 -23.69 -1.36
CA TYR A 136 -2.25 -23.98 0.02
C TYR A 136 -0.84 -23.47 0.34
N GLY A 137 -0.74 -22.62 1.36
CA GLY A 137 0.53 -22.03 1.80
C GLY A 137 1.13 -20.95 0.88
N ARG A 138 0.51 -20.65 -0.26
CA ARG A 138 1.05 -19.77 -1.32
C ARG A 138 0.17 -18.54 -1.53
N LEU A 139 -1.12 -18.76 -1.76
CA LEU A 139 -2.15 -17.73 -1.91
C LEU A 139 -3.20 -17.93 -0.82
N CYS A 140 -3.64 -16.83 -0.23
CA CYS A 140 -4.71 -16.89 0.76
C CYS A 140 -6.04 -17.24 0.08
N PRO A 141 -6.75 -18.27 0.55
CA PRO A 141 -8.05 -18.64 0.00
C PRO A 141 -9.20 -17.73 0.48
N ILE A 142 -8.96 -16.88 1.49
CA ILE A 142 -9.97 -16.03 2.14
C ILE A 142 -9.91 -14.58 1.63
N GLU A 143 -8.72 -14.01 1.52
CA GLU A 143 -8.56 -12.59 1.21
C GLU A 143 -8.51 -12.32 -0.30
N THR A 144 -9.68 -12.00 -0.85
CA THR A 144 -9.90 -11.50 -2.21
C THR A 144 -10.90 -10.34 -2.18
N PRO A 145 -10.82 -9.37 -3.12
CA PRO A 145 -11.88 -8.39 -3.29
C PRO A 145 -13.22 -9.04 -3.61
N GLU A 146 -14.29 -8.43 -3.12
CA GLU A 146 -15.67 -8.79 -3.46
C GLU A 146 -16.05 -8.27 -4.86
N GLY A 147 -17.08 -8.87 -5.45
CA GLY A 147 -17.62 -8.46 -6.75
C GLY A 147 -16.82 -8.96 -7.96
N PRO A 148 -16.66 -8.15 -9.02
CA PRO A 148 -16.21 -8.65 -10.32
C PRO A 148 -14.75 -9.12 -10.37
N ASN A 149 -13.94 -8.77 -9.36
CA ASN A 149 -12.53 -9.16 -9.27
C ASN A 149 -12.28 -10.39 -8.37
N ILE A 150 -13.33 -11.01 -7.84
CA ILE A 150 -13.20 -12.21 -6.99
C ILE A 150 -12.36 -13.30 -7.68
N GLY A 151 -11.36 -13.83 -6.98
CA GLY A 151 -10.43 -14.86 -7.46
C GLY A 151 -9.37 -14.40 -8.46
N LEU A 152 -9.52 -13.21 -9.03
CA LEU A 152 -8.55 -12.62 -9.99
C LEU A 152 -7.48 -11.78 -9.30
N ILE A 153 -7.77 -11.34 -8.08
CA ILE A 153 -6.86 -10.59 -7.22
C ILE A 153 -6.76 -11.37 -5.90
N ASN A 154 -5.62 -12.00 -5.69
CA ASN A 154 -5.36 -12.80 -4.51
C ASN A 154 -4.21 -12.17 -3.71
N THR A 155 -4.13 -12.50 -2.43
CA THR A 155 -3.05 -12.03 -1.56
C THR A 155 -2.11 -13.18 -1.24
N LEU A 156 -0.81 -12.91 -1.19
CA LEU A 156 0.19 -13.88 -0.75
C LEU A 156 -0.11 -14.37 0.68
N ALA A 157 0.02 -15.68 0.89
CA ALA A 157 -0.01 -16.25 2.24
C ALA A 157 1.18 -15.76 3.09
N VAL A 158 1.14 -15.93 4.41
CA VAL A 158 2.13 -15.35 5.35
C VAL A 158 3.57 -15.70 4.96
N TYR A 159 3.87 -16.99 4.78
CA TYR A 159 5.22 -17.48 4.53
C TYR A 159 5.56 -17.70 3.05
N ALA A 160 4.64 -17.40 2.14
CA ALA A 160 4.81 -17.59 0.71
C ALA A 160 5.99 -16.76 0.17
N LYS A 161 6.80 -17.37 -0.70
CA LYS A 161 7.94 -16.72 -1.36
C LYS A 161 7.97 -17.08 -2.84
N THR A 162 8.50 -16.17 -3.66
CA THR A 162 8.79 -16.44 -5.06
C THR A 162 10.22 -16.94 -5.23
N ASN A 163 10.41 -18.03 -5.98
CA ASN A 163 11.74 -18.57 -6.29
C ASN A 163 12.42 -17.83 -7.46
N SER A 164 13.64 -18.23 -7.80
CA SER A 164 14.42 -17.63 -8.90
C SER A 164 13.73 -17.73 -10.26
N TYR A 165 12.88 -18.73 -10.44
CA TYR A 165 12.10 -18.96 -11.66
C TYR A 165 10.75 -18.25 -11.65
N GLY A 166 10.37 -17.54 -10.58
CA GLY A 166 9.08 -16.85 -10.49
C GLY A 166 7.90 -17.69 -9.99
N PHE A 167 8.11 -18.94 -9.56
CA PHE A 167 7.06 -19.79 -9.00
C PHE A 167 6.92 -19.56 -7.49
N LEU A 168 5.70 -19.76 -6.99
CA LEU A 168 5.40 -19.63 -5.57
C LEU A 168 5.78 -20.89 -4.80
N GLU A 169 6.48 -20.69 -3.70
CA GLU A 169 6.92 -21.73 -2.78
C GLU A 169 6.42 -21.43 -1.37
N THR A 170 6.24 -22.48 -0.60
CA THR A 170 5.86 -22.41 0.80
C THR A 170 6.80 -23.31 1.62
N PRO A 171 7.12 -22.94 2.87
CA PRO A 171 8.10 -23.69 3.64
C PRO A 171 7.46 -24.89 4.36
N TYR A 172 8.19 -25.99 4.43
CA TYR A 172 7.83 -27.19 5.20
C TYR A 172 9.01 -27.67 6.02
N GLN A 173 8.76 -28.36 7.13
CA GLN A 173 9.78 -29.08 7.89
C GLN A 173 9.98 -30.48 7.33
N VAL A 174 11.24 -30.90 7.20
CA VAL A 174 11.57 -32.24 6.67
C VAL A 174 11.33 -33.32 7.72
N VAL A 175 10.65 -34.39 7.35
CA VAL A 175 10.42 -35.57 8.17
C VAL A 175 11.28 -36.72 7.64
N LYS A 176 12.17 -37.26 8.48
CA LYS A 176 13.04 -38.40 8.15
C LYS A 176 12.71 -39.57 9.08
N ASN A 177 12.28 -40.70 8.52
CA ASN A 177 11.92 -41.91 9.26
C ASN A 177 10.93 -41.65 10.43
N GLY A 178 9.88 -40.86 10.18
CA GLY A 178 8.87 -40.50 11.17
C GLY A 178 9.33 -39.50 12.24
N LYS A 179 10.53 -38.92 12.09
CA LYS A 179 11.06 -37.85 12.96
C LYS A 179 11.06 -36.52 12.21
N VAL A 180 10.33 -35.55 12.74
CA VAL A 180 10.35 -34.15 12.33
C VAL A 180 11.72 -33.54 12.66
N THR A 181 12.36 -32.98 11.65
CA THR A 181 13.66 -32.33 11.78
C THR A 181 13.49 -30.81 11.85
N LYS A 182 14.55 -30.10 12.25
CA LYS A 182 14.57 -28.62 12.23
C LYS A 182 14.89 -28.05 10.84
N GLU A 183 15.13 -28.90 9.85
CA GLU A 183 15.46 -28.50 8.49
C GLU A 183 14.18 -28.01 7.80
N VAL A 184 14.20 -26.76 7.32
CA VAL A 184 13.08 -26.13 6.61
C VAL A 184 13.44 -26.03 5.14
N VAL A 185 12.56 -26.54 4.28
CA VAL A 185 12.70 -26.50 2.82
C VAL A 185 11.53 -25.77 2.21
N TYR A 186 11.80 -24.90 1.23
CA TYR A 186 10.76 -24.26 0.43
C TYR A 186 10.44 -25.16 -0.75
N VAL A 187 9.15 -25.43 -0.95
CA VAL A 187 8.69 -26.40 -1.95
C VAL A 187 7.72 -25.72 -2.90
N SER A 188 7.96 -25.90 -4.20
CA SER A 188 7.09 -25.39 -5.26
C SER A 188 5.83 -26.25 -5.42
N ALA A 189 4.82 -25.74 -6.11
CA ALA A 189 3.61 -26.52 -6.39
C ALA A 189 3.90 -27.77 -7.25
N ILE A 190 4.98 -27.74 -8.05
CA ILE A 190 5.43 -28.87 -8.88
C ILE A 190 6.01 -29.96 -7.99
N ASP A 191 6.93 -29.59 -7.10
CA ASP A 191 7.65 -30.54 -6.25
C ASP A 191 6.74 -31.13 -5.16
N GLU A 192 5.75 -30.37 -4.70
CA GLU A 192 4.78 -30.78 -3.68
C GLU A 192 4.02 -32.06 -4.05
N ILE A 193 3.74 -32.28 -5.34
CA ILE A 193 3.01 -33.46 -5.84
C ILE A 193 3.72 -34.77 -5.46
N THR A 194 5.05 -34.75 -5.38
CA THR A 194 5.86 -35.94 -5.06
C THR A 194 5.94 -36.24 -3.57
N HIS A 195 5.56 -35.28 -2.71
CA HIS A 195 5.69 -35.38 -1.26
C HIS A 195 4.38 -35.80 -0.59
N THR A 196 4.49 -36.35 0.61
CA THR A 196 3.36 -36.63 1.49
C THR A 196 3.48 -35.73 2.72
N ILE A 197 2.59 -34.75 2.81
CA ILE A 197 2.71 -33.61 3.73
C ILE A 197 1.70 -33.76 4.86
N ALA A 198 2.18 -33.84 6.10
CA ALA A 198 1.34 -33.86 7.29
C ALA A 198 0.91 -32.46 7.73
N GLN A 199 -0.24 -32.37 8.37
CA GLN A 199 -0.75 -31.13 8.96
C GLN A 199 0.05 -30.72 10.21
N VAL A 200 0.08 -29.42 10.52
CA VAL A 200 0.70 -28.86 11.73
C VAL A 200 0.19 -29.53 13.02
N ASN A 201 -1.09 -29.90 13.04
CA ASN A 201 -1.77 -30.44 14.22
C ASN A 201 -1.41 -31.92 14.52
N ALA A 202 -0.54 -32.55 13.72
CA ALA A 202 -0.09 -33.90 13.99
C ALA A 202 0.65 -33.97 15.34
N ILE A 203 0.31 -34.95 16.18
CA ILE A 203 0.89 -35.08 17.52
C ILE A 203 2.35 -35.56 17.41
N VAL A 204 3.28 -34.71 17.87
CA VAL A 204 4.72 -34.98 17.92
C VAL A 204 5.17 -35.05 19.37
N ASN A 205 6.08 -35.97 19.71
CA ASN A 205 6.67 -36.04 21.05
C ASN A 205 7.89 -35.10 21.22
N ASP A 206 8.42 -34.98 22.45
CA ASP A 206 9.58 -34.13 22.78
C ASP A 206 10.84 -34.45 21.96
N LYS A 207 10.93 -35.66 21.40
CA LYS A 207 12.04 -36.10 20.55
C LYS A 207 11.79 -35.83 19.06
N GLY A 208 10.68 -35.19 18.69
CA GLY A 208 10.30 -34.89 17.32
C GLY A 208 9.68 -36.06 16.56
N LYS A 209 9.30 -37.17 17.21
CA LYS A 209 8.70 -38.33 16.53
C LYS A 209 7.18 -38.23 16.50
N LEU A 210 6.60 -38.55 15.35
CA LEU A 210 5.15 -38.61 15.17
C LEU A 210 4.57 -39.78 15.98
N MET A 211 3.53 -39.51 16.77
CA MET A 211 2.99 -40.46 17.75
C MET A 211 1.88 -41.35 17.19
N SER A 212 1.12 -40.86 16.22
CA SER A 212 0.03 -41.64 15.59
C SER A 212 0.59 -42.57 14.52
N ASP A 213 0.07 -43.79 14.47
CA ASP A 213 0.41 -44.74 13.42
C ASP A 213 -0.12 -44.25 12.07
N LEU A 214 -1.38 -43.78 12.02
CA LEU A 214 -2.00 -43.18 10.85
C LEU A 214 -2.12 -41.67 11.01
N ILE A 215 -1.61 -40.92 10.05
CA ILE A 215 -1.54 -39.45 10.06
C ILE A 215 -2.28 -38.92 8.85
N SER A 216 -3.15 -37.93 9.07
CA SER A 216 -3.82 -37.21 7.99
C SER A 216 -2.81 -36.35 7.25
N CYS A 217 -2.64 -36.65 5.97
CA CYS A 217 -1.67 -35.99 5.10
C CYS A 217 -2.33 -35.59 3.79
N ARG A 218 -1.67 -34.67 3.08
CA ARG A 218 -1.94 -34.37 1.67
C ARG A 218 -0.93 -35.08 0.78
N HIS A 219 -1.42 -35.72 -0.27
CA HIS A 219 -0.59 -36.25 -1.34
C HIS A 219 -1.31 -36.07 -2.68
N LYS A 220 -0.63 -35.52 -3.69
CA LYS A 220 -1.21 -35.20 -5.00
C LYS A 220 -2.55 -34.43 -4.92
N ASN A 221 -2.61 -33.42 -4.06
CA ASN A 221 -3.79 -32.59 -3.80
C ASN A 221 -4.99 -33.30 -3.13
N GLU A 222 -4.86 -34.58 -2.73
CA GLU A 222 -5.90 -35.33 -2.02
C GLU A 222 -5.53 -35.57 -0.55
N PHE A 223 -6.54 -35.72 0.30
CA PHE A 223 -6.36 -36.07 1.70
C PHE A 223 -6.29 -37.59 1.85
N VAL A 224 -5.19 -38.08 2.42
CA VAL A 224 -4.89 -39.50 2.62
C VAL A 224 -4.44 -39.76 4.06
N LEU A 225 -4.77 -40.95 4.58
CA LEU A 225 -4.22 -41.45 5.84
C LEU A 225 -3.03 -42.34 5.54
N VAL A 226 -1.86 -41.97 6.03
CA VAL A 226 -0.61 -42.70 5.77
C VAL A 226 0.11 -43.03 7.07
N ASN A 227 0.96 -44.06 7.01
CA ASN A 227 1.83 -44.39 8.14
C ASN A 227 2.87 -43.30 8.38
N SER A 228 3.26 -43.09 9.65
CA SER A 228 4.25 -42.08 10.04
C SER A 228 5.60 -42.20 9.31
N SER A 229 5.97 -43.41 8.85
CA SER A 229 7.18 -43.66 8.06
C SER A 229 7.12 -43.15 6.62
N LYS A 230 5.92 -42.94 6.05
CA LYS A 230 5.71 -42.43 4.69
C LYS A 230 5.61 -40.91 4.61
N VAL A 231 5.47 -40.23 5.74
CA VAL A 231 5.43 -38.77 5.82
C VAL A 231 6.81 -38.22 5.50
N THR A 232 6.89 -37.33 4.51
CA THR A 232 8.16 -36.72 4.08
C THR A 232 8.29 -35.27 4.54
N LEU A 233 7.18 -34.55 4.68
CA LEU A 233 7.14 -33.15 5.08
C LEU A 233 6.00 -32.91 6.09
N ILE A 234 6.12 -31.82 6.86
CA ILE A 234 5.07 -31.33 7.75
C ILE A 234 5.01 -29.79 7.67
N ASP A 235 3.80 -29.26 7.74
CA ASP A 235 3.53 -27.82 7.82
C ASP A 235 4.22 -27.18 9.04
N ILE A 236 4.57 -25.88 8.96
CA ILE A 236 5.34 -25.20 10.02
C ILE A 236 4.44 -24.51 11.03
N ASP A 237 3.38 -23.87 10.56
CA ASP A 237 2.52 -22.99 11.34
C ASP A 237 1.11 -23.03 10.74
N SER A 238 0.07 -23.02 11.58
CA SER A 238 -1.32 -23.03 11.13
C SER A 238 -1.67 -21.78 10.33
N LYS A 239 -0.99 -20.66 10.59
CA LYS A 239 -1.16 -19.39 9.85
C LYS A 239 -0.60 -19.43 8.44
N GLN A 240 0.14 -20.48 8.07
CA GLN A 240 0.76 -20.61 6.75
C GLN A 240 -0.24 -20.56 5.60
N ILE A 241 -1.48 -20.98 5.83
CA ILE A 241 -2.55 -21.04 4.82
C ILE A 241 -3.15 -19.65 4.55
N ALA A 242 -3.16 -18.77 5.55
CA ALA A 242 -3.83 -17.49 5.52
C ALA A 242 -2.91 -16.36 5.03
N SER A 243 -3.50 -15.23 4.64
CA SER A 243 -2.77 -13.97 4.42
C SER A 243 -2.47 -13.28 5.74
N VAL A 244 -1.71 -12.19 5.67
CA VAL A 244 -1.42 -11.33 6.83
C VAL A 244 -2.70 -10.76 7.45
N ALA A 245 -3.66 -10.30 6.63
CA ALA A 245 -4.92 -9.74 7.14
C ALA A 245 -5.83 -10.82 7.75
N ALA A 246 -6.01 -11.95 7.07
CA ALA A 246 -6.81 -13.04 7.63
C ALA A 246 -6.18 -13.61 8.92
N SER A 247 -4.85 -13.64 9.01
CA SER A 247 -4.13 -14.09 10.22
C SER A 247 -4.26 -13.13 11.41
N LEU A 248 -4.78 -11.91 11.24
CA LEU A 248 -5.08 -10.98 12.33
C LEU A 248 -6.44 -11.23 12.99
N ILE A 249 -7.29 -12.07 12.40
CA ILE A 249 -8.61 -12.39 12.94
C ILE A 249 -8.43 -13.46 14.04
N PRO A 250 -8.70 -13.15 15.32
CA PRO A 250 -8.71 -14.17 16.36
C PRO A 250 -9.90 -15.11 16.18
N PHE A 251 -9.75 -16.38 16.55
CA PHE A 251 -10.80 -17.40 16.43
C PHE A 251 -11.31 -17.63 15.00
N LEU A 252 -10.44 -17.42 14.00
CA LEU A 252 -10.76 -17.61 12.58
C LEU A 252 -11.34 -19.00 12.28
N GLU A 253 -10.92 -20.03 13.03
CA GLU A 253 -11.43 -21.40 12.95
C GLU A 253 -12.91 -21.55 13.33
N HIS A 254 -13.50 -20.55 13.98
CA HIS A 254 -14.91 -20.50 14.37
C HIS A 254 -15.77 -19.61 13.46
N ASP A 255 -15.16 -18.94 12.49
CA ASP A 255 -15.84 -18.05 11.55
C ASP A 255 -16.13 -18.75 10.21
N ASP A 256 -17.27 -18.40 9.61
CA ASP A 256 -17.54 -18.77 8.21
C ASP A 256 -16.57 -18.05 7.26
N ALA A 257 -16.16 -18.73 6.19
CA ALA A 257 -15.18 -18.22 5.23
C ALA A 257 -15.61 -16.88 4.59
N ASN A 258 -16.91 -16.68 4.33
CA ASN A 258 -17.39 -15.42 3.74
C ASN A 258 -17.31 -14.27 4.75
N ARG A 259 -17.54 -14.56 6.04
CA ARG A 259 -17.43 -13.56 7.12
C ARG A 259 -15.97 -13.20 7.37
N ALA A 260 -15.07 -14.19 7.33
CA ALA A 260 -13.64 -13.95 7.38
C ALA A 260 -13.14 -13.11 6.19
N LEU A 261 -13.64 -13.37 4.98
CA LEU A 261 -13.33 -12.58 3.78
C LEU A 261 -13.75 -11.11 3.99
N MET A 262 -14.99 -10.87 4.39
CA MET A 262 -15.48 -9.51 4.67
C MET A 262 -14.66 -8.85 5.78
N GLY A 263 -14.38 -9.57 6.87
CA GLY A 263 -13.56 -9.08 7.98
C GLY A 263 -12.17 -8.64 7.53
N SER A 264 -11.46 -9.49 6.76
CA SER A 264 -10.13 -9.16 6.22
C SER A 264 -10.16 -7.94 5.30
N ASN A 265 -11.23 -7.77 4.51
CA ASN A 265 -11.41 -6.61 3.64
C ASN A 265 -11.74 -5.33 4.41
N MET A 266 -12.59 -5.41 5.44
CA MET A 266 -13.00 -4.28 6.27
C MET A 266 -11.85 -3.74 7.13
N GLN A 267 -10.98 -4.61 7.65
CA GLN A 267 -9.79 -4.20 8.41
C GLN A 267 -8.88 -3.24 7.62
N ARG A 268 -8.80 -3.38 6.30
CA ARG A 268 -7.98 -2.51 5.42
C ARG A 268 -8.55 -1.10 5.24
N GLN A 269 -9.79 -0.89 5.65
CA GLN A 269 -10.53 0.37 5.53
C GLN A 269 -10.62 1.13 6.86
N ALA A 270 -10.18 0.53 7.96
CA ALA A 270 -10.18 1.16 9.28
C ALA A 270 -9.26 2.40 9.29
N VAL A 271 -9.84 3.57 9.48
CA VAL A 271 -9.10 4.84 9.53
C VAL A 271 -8.41 5.00 10.89
N PRO A 272 -7.14 5.45 10.95
CA PRO A 272 -6.44 5.71 12.21
C PRO A 272 -7.17 6.71 13.10
N VAL A 273 -7.45 6.29 14.33
CA VAL A 273 -8.03 7.13 15.38
C VAL A 273 -6.97 7.99 16.08
N LEU A 274 -7.39 9.08 16.70
CA LEU A 274 -6.52 10.02 17.42
C LEU A 274 -5.71 9.34 18.53
N LYS A 275 -6.36 8.42 19.24
CA LYS A 275 -5.81 7.61 20.33
C LYS A 275 -5.83 6.15 19.89
N ALA A 276 -4.70 5.61 19.44
CA ALA A 276 -4.61 4.18 19.15
C ALA A 276 -4.69 3.37 20.45
N GLU A 277 -5.31 2.19 20.39
CA GLU A 277 -5.37 1.25 21.51
C GLU A 277 -5.11 -0.15 20.96
N LYS A 278 -4.09 -0.83 21.49
CA LYS A 278 -3.79 -2.21 21.07
C LYS A 278 -4.98 -3.15 21.33
N PRO A 279 -5.21 -4.17 20.48
CA PRO A 279 -6.27 -5.12 20.69
C PRO A 279 -6.04 -5.93 21.98
N LEU A 280 -7.08 -6.10 22.81
CA LEU A 280 -7.00 -6.95 23.99
C LEU A 280 -6.94 -8.44 23.63
N VAL A 281 -7.52 -8.80 22.50
CA VAL A 281 -7.51 -10.16 21.93
C VAL A 281 -6.84 -10.07 20.56
N GLY A 282 -5.66 -10.67 20.44
CA GLY A 282 -4.86 -10.68 19.23
C GLY A 282 -4.27 -12.06 18.93
N THR A 283 -3.54 -12.15 17.82
CA THR A 283 -3.00 -13.40 17.26
C THR A 283 -1.47 -13.49 17.35
N GLY A 284 -0.81 -12.39 17.70
CA GLY A 284 0.64 -12.22 17.79
C GLY A 284 1.30 -11.73 16.51
N ILE A 285 0.56 -11.59 15.39
CA ILE A 285 1.10 -11.05 14.13
C ILE A 285 1.09 -9.51 14.11
N GLU A 286 0.35 -8.86 15.02
CA GLU A 286 0.15 -7.41 15.11
C GLU A 286 1.49 -6.67 15.17
N ARG A 287 2.42 -7.16 15.99
CA ARG A 287 3.77 -6.60 16.12
C ARG A 287 4.56 -6.68 14.82
N VAL A 288 4.50 -7.83 14.15
CA VAL A 288 5.19 -8.07 12.87
C VAL A 288 4.66 -7.12 11.79
N VAL A 289 3.34 -6.95 11.71
CA VAL A 289 2.73 -6.02 10.74
C VAL A 289 3.13 -4.58 11.02
N ALA A 290 3.10 -4.16 12.29
CA ALA A 290 3.49 -2.80 12.68
C ALA A 290 4.97 -2.52 12.34
N THR A 291 5.89 -3.43 12.66
CA THR A 291 7.33 -3.24 12.37
C THR A 291 7.64 -3.34 10.88
N ASP A 292 7.10 -4.33 10.17
CA ASP A 292 7.42 -4.58 8.76
C ASP A 292 6.74 -3.59 7.81
N SER A 293 5.64 -2.97 8.22
CA SER A 293 5.03 -1.85 7.50
C SER A 293 5.95 -0.63 7.40
N ARG A 294 6.97 -0.54 8.28
CA ARG A 294 7.86 0.63 8.49
C ARG A 294 7.11 1.92 8.82
N VAL A 295 5.92 1.79 9.38
CA VAL A 295 5.17 2.92 9.92
C VAL A 295 5.70 3.29 11.31
N CYS A 296 6.13 2.29 12.08
CA CYS A 296 6.91 2.48 13.30
C CYS A 296 8.39 2.75 12.98
N VAL A 297 9.05 3.54 13.83
CA VAL A 297 10.50 3.76 13.76
C VAL A 297 11.19 2.70 14.60
N THR A 298 12.10 1.93 14.00
CA THR A 298 12.89 0.90 14.69
C THR A 298 14.36 1.28 14.83
N ALA A 299 14.98 0.85 15.92
CA ALA A 299 16.38 1.08 16.20
C ALA A 299 17.27 0.24 15.28
N LYS A 300 18.24 0.86 14.60
CA LYS A 300 19.24 0.16 13.80
C LYS A 300 20.30 -0.50 14.68
N HIS A 301 20.72 0.19 15.72
CA HIS A 301 21.77 -0.25 16.64
C HIS A 301 21.28 -0.28 18.08
N SER A 302 21.96 -1.11 18.88
CA SER A 302 21.76 -1.11 20.34
C SER A 302 22.47 0.08 20.96
N GLY A 303 21.86 0.67 21.99
CA GLY A 303 22.42 1.85 22.65
C GLY A 303 21.53 2.39 23.75
N VAL A 304 21.81 3.62 24.17
CA VAL A 304 21.05 4.34 25.18
C VAL A 304 20.44 5.59 24.58
N VAL A 305 19.18 5.85 24.87
CA VAL A 305 18.48 7.05 24.43
C VAL A 305 19.06 8.27 25.14
N GLU A 306 19.62 9.22 24.39
CA GLU A 306 20.25 10.42 24.92
C GLU A 306 19.28 11.60 24.98
N ALA A 307 18.45 11.76 23.96
CA ALA A 307 17.41 12.79 23.90
C ALA A 307 16.17 12.29 23.16
N VAL A 308 14.99 12.72 23.62
CA VAL A 308 13.70 12.40 23.02
C VAL A 308 12.88 13.67 22.91
N ASP A 309 12.48 13.98 21.69
CA ASP A 309 11.65 15.11 21.34
C ASP A 309 10.42 14.59 20.59
N ALA A 310 9.37 15.38 20.47
CA ALA A 310 8.21 15.01 19.66
C ALA A 310 8.53 14.86 18.15
N SER A 311 9.65 15.41 17.70
CA SER A 311 10.10 15.45 16.30
C SER A 311 11.32 14.57 16.02
N ARG A 312 12.12 14.20 17.02
CA ARG A 312 13.35 13.41 16.82
C ARG A 312 13.73 12.61 18.06
N ILE A 313 14.44 11.52 17.83
CA ILE A 313 15.01 10.64 18.86
C ILE A 313 16.50 10.50 18.60
N VAL A 314 17.32 10.69 19.63
CA VAL A 314 18.78 10.59 19.54
C VAL A 314 19.25 9.42 20.41
N ILE A 315 19.96 8.48 19.80
CA ILE A 315 20.47 7.28 20.48
C ILE A 315 21.99 7.31 20.43
N ARG A 316 22.62 7.22 21.60
CA ARG A 316 24.05 6.98 21.70
C ARG A 316 24.31 5.48 21.57
N VAL A 317 25.00 5.11 20.49
CA VAL A 317 25.30 3.71 20.16
C VAL A 317 26.38 3.17 21.09
N ASP A 318 26.25 1.90 21.49
CA ASP A 318 27.28 1.25 22.29
C ASP A 318 28.60 1.14 21.52
N SER A 319 29.68 1.66 22.11
CA SER A 319 31.02 1.76 21.52
C SER A 319 31.66 0.43 21.12
N LYS A 320 31.11 -0.71 21.58
CA LYS A 320 31.55 -2.06 21.19
C LYS A 320 31.04 -2.51 19.82
N LYS A 321 30.00 -1.88 19.27
CA LYS A 321 29.38 -2.23 17.98
C LYS A 321 29.62 -1.18 16.89
N THR A 322 30.18 -0.03 17.22
CA THR A 322 30.45 1.05 16.28
C THR A 322 31.71 0.73 15.46
N LYS A 323 31.63 0.86 14.12
CA LYS A 323 32.84 0.89 13.29
C LYS A 323 33.61 2.17 13.62
N ALA A 324 34.94 2.11 13.68
CA ALA A 324 35.81 3.23 14.08
C ALA A 324 35.69 4.52 13.22
N SER A 325 34.90 4.48 12.13
CA SER A 325 34.65 5.59 11.19
C SER A 325 33.28 6.26 11.36
N GLU A 326 32.38 5.72 12.20
CA GLU A 326 31.01 6.22 12.34
C GLU A 326 30.87 7.09 13.60
N LEU A 327 30.18 8.23 13.46
CA LEU A 327 29.69 9.01 14.60
C LEU A 327 28.82 8.07 15.45
N GLY A 328 29.20 7.81 16.69
CA GLY A 328 28.53 6.87 17.60
C GLY A 328 27.15 7.31 18.10
N VAL A 329 26.41 8.05 17.28
CA VAL A 329 25.10 8.64 17.57
C VAL A 329 24.18 8.42 16.36
N ASP A 330 23.05 7.77 16.60
CA ASP A 330 21.97 7.62 15.62
C ASP A 330 20.90 8.69 15.88
N ILE A 331 20.52 9.43 14.83
CA ILE A 331 19.43 10.41 14.88
C ILE A 331 18.26 9.93 14.04
N TYR A 332 17.09 9.83 14.65
CA TYR A 332 15.84 9.41 14.00
C TYR A 332 14.87 10.59 13.97
N ASN A 333 14.56 11.10 12.78
CA ASN A 333 13.55 12.14 12.59
C ASN A 333 12.17 11.52 12.44
N LEU A 334 11.19 12.03 13.19
CA LEU A 334 9.81 11.55 13.21
C LEU A 334 8.95 12.34 12.22
N THR A 335 8.07 11.64 11.51
CA THR A 335 7.07 12.27 10.64
C THR A 335 5.91 12.82 11.46
N LYS A 336 5.58 14.11 11.29
CA LYS A 336 4.51 14.79 12.04
C LYS A 336 3.44 15.31 11.10
N TYR A 337 2.18 14.96 11.37
CA TYR A 337 0.98 15.48 10.70
C TYR A 337 1.11 15.54 9.17
N SER A 338 1.61 14.47 8.56
CA SER A 338 1.73 14.37 7.10
C SER A 338 0.48 13.75 6.49
N ARG A 339 0.12 14.16 5.27
CA ARG A 339 -1.04 13.64 4.56
C ARG A 339 -0.76 12.26 3.96
N SER A 340 -1.69 11.31 4.09
CA SER A 340 -1.70 10.07 3.31
C SER A 340 -2.39 10.23 1.95
N ASN A 341 -2.29 9.22 1.09
CA ASN A 341 -3.02 9.19 -0.19
C ASN A 341 -4.56 9.25 -0.04
N GLN A 342 -5.10 8.82 1.10
CA GLN A 342 -6.54 8.82 1.40
C GLN A 342 -6.95 9.97 2.34
N ASN A 343 -6.15 11.05 2.40
CA ASN A 343 -6.40 12.22 3.24
C ASN A 343 -6.47 11.91 4.75
N THR A 344 -5.89 10.79 5.20
CA THR A 344 -5.71 10.49 6.63
C THR A 344 -4.40 11.10 7.14
N CYS A 345 -4.19 11.05 8.46
CA CYS A 345 -3.02 11.63 9.11
C CYS A 345 -1.95 10.57 9.40
N ILE A 346 -0.74 10.81 8.90
CA ILE A 346 0.47 10.06 9.25
C ILE A 346 1.22 10.87 10.30
N ASN A 347 1.24 10.37 11.53
CA ASN A 347 1.90 11.02 12.65
C ASN A 347 2.61 9.97 13.50
N GLN A 348 3.88 10.20 13.78
CA GLN A 348 4.70 9.36 14.65
C GLN A 348 4.81 9.96 16.05
N LYS A 349 4.75 9.10 17.06
CA LYS A 349 4.83 9.47 18.48
C LYS A 349 5.97 8.69 19.13
N PRO A 350 6.93 9.36 19.79
CA PRO A 350 8.00 8.65 20.49
C PRO A 350 7.42 7.81 21.63
N LEU A 351 7.93 6.59 21.78
CA LEU A 351 7.57 5.65 22.86
C LEU A 351 8.62 5.63 23.97
N VAL A 352 9.89 5.75 23.58
CA VAL A 352 11.04 5.68 24.48
C VAL A 352 11.22 6.96 25.28
N LYS A 353 11.89 6.84 26.42
CA LYS A 353 12.28 7.95 27.30
C LYS A 353 13.80 8.09 27.34
N THR A 354 14.26 9.29 27.69
CA THR A 354 15.69 9.54 27.91
C THR A 354 16.25 8.60 28.98
N GLY A 355 17.36 7.92 28.65
CA GLY A 355 18.01 6.94 29.53
C GLY A 355 17.60 5.49 29.27
N ASP A 356 16.59 5.22 28.44
CA ASP A 356 16.18 3.85 28.11
C ASP A 356 17.29 3.12 27.34
N LYS A 357 17.48 1.83 27.66
CA LYS A 357 18.39 0.93 26.95
C LYS A 357 17.64 0.21 25.84
N ILE A 358 18.14 0.33 24.62
CA ILE A 358 17.46 -0.14 23.42
C ILE A 358 18.31 -1.20 22.72
N SER A 359 17.66 -2.27 22.27
CA SER A 359 18.27 -3.30 21.42
C SER A 359 18.07 -2.99 19.94
N ALA A 360 18.87 -3.61 19.08
CA ALA A 360 18.64 -3.48 17.64
C ALA A 360 17.25 -4.08 17.29
N ALA A 361 16.54 -3.41 16.39
CA ALA A 361 15.16 -3.69 15.96
C ALA A 361 14.03 -3.38 16.98
N ASP A 362 14.34 -2.80 18.15
CA ASP A 362 13.30 -2.31 19.06
C ASP A 362 12.56 -1.10 18.48
N VAL A 363 11.28 -0.96 18.83
CA VAL A 363 10.44 0.14 18.36
C VAL A 363 10.68 1.39 19.20
N LEU A 364 11.10 2.47 18.54
CA LEU A 364 11.41 3.76 19.14
C LEU A 364 10.21 4.71 19.15
N ALA A 365 9.40 4.66 18.09
CA ALA A 365 8.22 5.49 17.92
C ALA A 365 7.12 4.71 17.20
N ASP A 366 5.90 4.88 17.69
CA ASP A 366 4.69 4.41 17.01
C ASP A 366 4.34 5.34 15.87
N GLY A 367 3.67 4.80 14.84
CA GLY A 367 3.03 5.59 13.80
C GLY A 367 1.50 5.57 13.90
N PRO A 368 0.78 5.91 12.81
CA PRO A 368 -0.67 5.78 12.76
C PRO A 368 -1.14 4.33 12.96
N SER A 369 -2.21 4.15 13.74
CA SER A 369 -2.80 2.84 14.05
C SER A 369 -1.81 1.83 14.64
N THR A 370 -0.91 2.29 15.51
CA THR A 370 -0.01 1.43 16.29
C THR A 370 0.05 1.89 17.74
N ASP A 371 0.18 0.96 18.67
CA ASP A 371 0.29 1.20 20.11
C ASP A 371 1.33 0.24 20.70
N MET A 372 2.42 0.79 21.26
CA MET A 372 3.57 0.05 21.79
C MET A 372 4.20 -0.93 20.78
N GLY A 373 4.26 -0.54 19.51
CA GLY A 373 4.80 -1.38 18.44
C GLY A 373 3.89 -2.52 17.99
N GLU A 374 2.62 -2.55 18.42
CA GLU A 374 1.59 -3.46 17.92
C GLU A 374 0.59 -2.73 17.03
N LEU A 375 0.05 -3.43 16.03
CA LEU A 375 -1.00 -2.89 15.17
C LEU A 375 -2.29 -2.65 15.98
N ALA A 376 -2.79 -1.43 15.93
CA ALA A 376 -3.96 -0.94 16.65
C ALA A 376 -4.90 -0.23 15.68
N LEU A 377 -5.68 -1.01 14.92
CA LEU A 377 -6.60 -0.49 13.89
C LEU A 377 -7.81 0.25 14.46
N GLY A 378 -8.19 -0.03 15.71
CA GLY A 378 -9.37 0.52 16.35
C GLY A 378 -9.20 0.63 17.87
N GLN A 379 -10.30 0.46 18.61
CA GLN A 379 -10.32 0.50 20.08
C GLN A 379 -11.21 -0.61 20.64
N ASN A 380 -10.88 -1.09 21.84
CA ASN A 380 -11.65 -2.13 22.51
C ASN A 380 -12.87 -1.51 23.19
N MET A 381 -14.06 -2.07 22.96
CA MET A 381 -15.32 -1.55 23.49
C MET A 381 -16.00 -2.58 24.40
N LYS A 382 -16.68 -2.11 25.46
CA LYS A 382 -17.59 -2.97 26.22
C LYS A 382 -18.90 -3.12 25.44
N ILE A 383 -19.14 -4.32 24.92
CA ILE A 383 -20.31 -4.64 24.08
C ILE A 383 -21.28 -5.52 24.87
N ALA A 384 -22.58 -5.29 24.70
CA ALA A 384 -23.64 -6.15 25.22
C ALA A 384 -24.52 -6.61 24.06
N PHE A 385 -24.70 -7.92 23.93
CA PHE A 385 -25.59 -8.51 22.93
C PHE A 385 -27.00 -8.61 23.51
N MET A 386 -27.85 -7.63 23.18
CA MET A 386 -29.27 -7.64 23.52
C MET A 386 -30.06 -6.75 22.55
N PRO A 387 -31.33 -7.07 22.23
CA PRO A 387 -32.19 -6.12 21.54
C PRO A 387 -32.44 -4.89 22.42
N TRP A 388 -32.39 -3.70 21.85
CA TRP A 388 -32.61 -2.45 22.59
C TRP A 388 -33.53 -1.51 21.82
N ASN A 389 -34.83 -1.55 22.15
CA ASN A 389 -35.87 -0.67 21.60
C ASN A 389 -35.88 -0.55 20.06
N GLY A 390 -35.39 -1.57 19.34
CA GLY A 390 -35.28 -1.57 17.88
C GLY A 390 -34.16 -0.69 17.30
N TYR A 391 -33.35 -0.01 18.12
CA TYR A 391 -32.24 0.81 17.63
C TYR A 391 -31.09 -0.01 17.02
N ASN A 392 -30.98 -1.28 17.41
CA ASN A 392 -30.06 -2.25 16.83
C ASN A 392 -30.77 -3.25 15.92
N PHE A 393 -31.78 -2.79 15.19
CA PHE A 393 -32.44 -3.59 14.16
C PHE A 393 -31.51 -3.80 12.94
N GLU A 394 -31.58 -5.00 12.34
CA GLU A 394 -30.63 -5.48 11.32
C GLU A 394 -29.17 -5.40 11.84
N ASP A 395 -28.29 -4.71 11.10
CA ASP A 395 -26.88 -4.51 11.45
C ASP A 395 -26.62 -3.12 12.09
N SER A 396 -27.67 -2.45 12.57
CA SER A 396 -27.52 -1.13 13.20
C SER A 396 -26.84 -1.24 14.57
N ILE A 397 -25.99 -0.26 14.90
CA ILE A 397 -25.25 -0.23 16.17
C ILE A 397 -25.72 0.95 17.01
N LEU A 398 -26.11 0.67 18.26
CA LEU A 398 -26.39 1.70 19.26
C LEU A 398 -25.11 2.00 20.05
N ILE A 399 -24.69 3.27 20.04
CA ILE A 399 -23.44 3.71 20.67
C ILE A 399 -23.77 4.63 21.86
N SER A 400 -23.06 4.46 22.96
CA SER A 400 -23.17 5.35 24.13
C SER A 400 -22.57 6.71 23.84
N GLU A 401 -23.19 7.79 24.33
CA GLU A 401 -22.65 9.15 24.24
C GLU A 401 -21.24 9.27 24.85
N LYS A 402 -20.92 8.42 25.84
CA LYS A 402 -19.60 8.36 26.46
C LYS A 402 -18.46 8.15 25.44
N VAL A 403 -18.73 7.45 24.34
CA VAL A 403 -17.75 7.20 23.28
C VAL A 403 -17.34 8.49 22.58
N ILE A 404 -18.27 9.42 22.41
CA ILE A 404 -18.04 10.75 21.83
C ILE A 404 -17.30 11.63 22.85
N GLN A 405 -17.74 11.62 24.11
CA GLN A 405 -17.12 12.42 25.18
C GLN A 405 -15.63 12.07 25.42
N GLU A 406 -15.24 10.82 25.17
CA GLU A 406 -13.86 10.35 25.34
C GLU A 406 -12.98 10.49 24.07
N ASP A 407 -13.54 11.00 22.96
CA ASP A 407 -12.89 11.11 21.65
C ASP A 407 -12.32 9.77 21.15
N ARG A 408 -13.08 8.67 21.35
CA ARG A 408 -12.61 7.30 21.05
C ARG A 408 -12.40 7.06 19.56
N TYR A 409 -13.35 7.49 18.72
CA TYR A 409 -13.32 7.32 17.27
C TYR A 409 -13.11 8.64 16.50
N THR A 410 -12.52 9.65 17.15
CA THR A 410 -12.15 10.90 16.49
C THR A 410 -10.93 10.68 15.60
N THR A 411 -11.00 11.07 14.33
CA THR A 411 -9.91 10.93 13.34
C THR A 411 -9.42 12.29 12.87
N ILE A 412 -8.18 12.34 12.36
CA ILE A 412 -7.63 13.56 11.74
C ILE A 412 -7.56 13.34 10.24
N HIS A 413 -8.22 14.24 9.49
CA HIS A 413 -8.14 14.30 8.04
C HIS A 413 -7.34 15.52 7.60
N ILE A 414 -6.45 15.33 6.65
CA ILE A 414 -5.61 16.38 6.09
C ILE A 414 -5.94 16.47 4.61
N GLU A 415 -6.40 17.64 4.18
CA GLU A 415 -6.70 17.92 2.79
C GLU A 415 -5.71 18.94 2.23
N GLU A 416 -5.33 18.74 0.97
CA GLU A 416 -4.52 19.69 0.23
C GLU A 416 -5.42 20.39 -0.78
N LEU A 417 -5.41 21.72 -0.77
CA LEU A 417 -6.15 22.53 -1.70
C LEU A 417 -5.14 23.35 -2.49
N THR A 418 -5.15 23.20 -3.81
CA THR A 418 -4.17 23.84 -4.69
C THR A 418 -4.83 24.97 -5.48
N ALA A 419 -4.25 26.17 -5.42
CA ALA A 419 -4.57 27.27 -6.31
C ALA A 419 -3.48 27.42 -7.37
N TYR A 420 -3.88 27.64 -8.62
CA TYR A 420 -2.96 27.95 -9.71
C TYR A 420 -3.24 29.36 -10.19
N SER A 421 -2.19 30.18 -10.29
CA SER A 421 -2.17 31.38 -11.12
C SER A 421 -1.67 30.99 -12.51
N ARG A 422 -2.38 31.46 -13.54
CA ARG A 422 -2.07 31.18 -14.95
C ARG A 422 -2.02 32.46 -15.76
N ASP A 423 -1.20 32.47 -16.80
CA ASP A 423 -1.22 33.52 -17.82
C ASP A 423 -2.44 33.32 -18.72
N THR A 424 -3.39 34.25 -18.66
CA THR A 424 -4.54 34.28 -19.58
C THR A 424 -4.24 35.20 -20.76
N LYS A 425 -5.06 35.11 -21.83
CA LYS A 425 -4.95 36.02 -22.98
C LYS A 425 -5.18 37.49 -22.62
N LEU A 426 -5.91 37.76 -21.55
CA LEU A 426 -6.26 39.11 -21.10
C LEU A 426 -5.24 39.69 -20.09
N GLY A 427 -4.31 38.86 -19.62
CA GLY A 427 -3.32 39.21 -18.61
C GLY A 427 -3.04 38.04 -17.65
N PRO A 428 -1.98 38.14 -16.85
CA PRO A 428 -1.70 37.16 -15.80
C PRO A 428 -2.78 37.19 -14.71
N GLU A 429 -3.10 36.03 -14.15
CA GLU A 429 -3.84 35.96 -12.88
C GLU A 429 -2.90 36.33 -11.73
N GLU A 430 -3.36 37.18 -10.81
CA GLU A 430 -2.56 37.63 -9.68
C GLU A 430 -3.09 37.02 -8.38
N ILE A 431 -2.16 36.65 -7.50
CA ILE A 431 -2.47 36.29 -6.12
C ILE A 431 -2.31 37.57 -5.31
N THR A 432 -3.40 38.02 -4.68
CA THR A 432 -3.43 39.29 -3.95
C THR A 432 -4.53 39.27 -2.89
N ALA A 433 -4.34 40.06 -1.84
CA ALA A 433 -5.35 40.33 -0.82
C ALA A 433 -6.42 41.33 -1.31
N ASP A 434 -6.16 42.09 -2.38
CA ASP A 434 -7.10 43.06 -2.95
C ASP A 434 -8.15 42.38 -3.85
N ILE A 435 -9.16 41.78 -3.21
CA ILE A 435 -10.21 40.99 -3.87
C ILE A 435 -11.48 41.83 -3.98
N PRO A 436 -12.05 42.01 -5.20
CA PRO A 436 -13.25 42.83 -5.37
C PRO A 436 -14.48 42.20 -4.72
N ASN A 437 -15.36 43.04 -4.15
CA ASN A 437 -16.65 42.64 -3.57
C ASN A 437 -16.58 41.67 -2.39
N VAL A 438 -15.46 41.67 -1.65
CA VAL A 438 -15.27 40.87 -0.44
C VAL A 438 -15.23 41.78 0.78
N SER A 439 -15.84 41.35 1.90
CA SER A 439 -15.83 42.12 3.14
C SER A 439 -14.47 42.03 3.85
N GLU A 440 -14.08 43.09 4.58
CA GLU A 440 -12.83 43.11 5.35
C GLU A 440 -12.73 41.94 6.34
N LEU A 441 -13.85 41.51 6.92
CA LEU A 441 -13.90 40.35 7.82
C LEU A 441 -13.45 39.04 7.14
N ALA A 442 -13.73 38.88 5.86
CA ALA A 442 -13.29 37.72 5.09
C ALA A 442 -11.80 37.82 4.69
N LEU A 443 -11.29 39.03 4.53
CA LEU A 443 -9.87 39.31 4.25
C LEU A 443 -8.99 39.22 5.50
N ALA A 444 -9.56 39.37 6.70
CA ALA A 444 -8.81 39.37 7.97
C ALA A 444 -7.99 38.09 8.25
N LYS A 445 -8.27 36.99 7.55
CA LYS A 445 -7.54 35.71 7.67
C LYS A 445 -6.38 35.58 6.68
N LEU A 446 -6.28 36.49 5.71
CA LEU A 446 -5.23 36.52 4.70
C LEU A 446 -4.09 37.44 5.16
N ASP A 447 -2.89 37.13 4.71
CA ASP A 447 -1.74 38.02 4.79
C ASP A 447 -1.79 39.12 3.72
N GLU A 448 -0.76 39.96 3.70
CA GLU A 448 -0.62 41.06 2.73
C GLU A 448 -0.55 40.57 1.28
N VAL A 449 -0.06 39.35 1.06
CA VAL A 449 0.05 38.68 -0.25
C VAL A 449 -1.29 38.06 -0.69
N GLY A 450 -2.26 37.90 0.22
CA GLY A 450 -3.54 37.26 -0.05
C GLY A 450 -3.58 35.76 0.24
N VAL A 451 -2.67 35.24 1.07
CA VAL A 451 -2.61 33.84 1.48
C VAL A 451 -2.95 33.70 2.96
N VAL A 452 -3.75 32.69 3.30
CA VAL A 452 -4.17 32.43 4.68
C VAL A 452 -2.99 32.18 5.63
N TYR A 453 -3.12 32.62 6.88
CA TYR A 453 -2.12 32.31 7.92
C TYR A 453 -2.14 30.85 8.35
N VAL A 454 -0.96 30.27 8.56
CA VAL A 454 -0.82 28.96 9.22
C VAL A 454 -1.33 29.07 10.66
N GLY A 455 -2.19 28.13 11.07
CA GLY A 455 -2.88 28.12 12.36
C GLY A 455 -4.27 28.77 12.33
N ALA A 456 -4.67 29.40 11.22
CA ALA A 456 -6.00 29.99 11.09
C ALA A 456 -7.11 28.91 11.10
N ARG A 457 -8.16 29.16 11.88
CA ARG A 457 -9.40 28.36 11.86
C ARG A 457 -10.30 28.83 10.73
N VAL A 458 -10.61 27.92 9.82
CA VAL A 458 -11.39 28.19 8.61
C VAL A 458 -12.69 27.36 8.60
N LYS A 459 -13.73 27.93 8.01
CA LYS A 459 -15.06 27.36 7.80
C LYS A 459 -15.42 27.45 6.32
N GLY A 460 -16.45 26.71 5.91
CA GLY A 460 -16.94 26.73 4.54
C GLY A 460 -17.21 28.14 4.03
N GLY A 461 -16.67 28.47 2.86
CA GLY A 461 -16.77 29.79 2.23
C GLY A 461 -15.62 30.77 2.54
N ASP A 462 -14.80 30.50 3.56
CA ASP A 462 -13.61 31.30 3.85
C ASP A 462 -12.60 31.22 2.69
N ILE A 463 -11.89 32.33 2.44
CA ILE A 463 -10.86 32.42 1.41
C ILE A 463 -9.55 31.88 1.98
N LEU A 464 -8.90 30.98 1.22
CA LEU A 464 -7.58 30.46 1.55
C LEU A 464 -6.48 31.15 0.75
N VAL A 465 -6.73 31.39 -0.53
CA VAL A 465 -5.81 32.09 -1.44
C VAL A 465 -6.64 33.06 -2.27
N GLY A 466 -6.41 34.35 -2.04
CA GLY A 466 -6.94 35.44 -2.83
C GLY A 466 -6.38 35.39 -4.24
N LYS A 467 -7.25 35.28 -5.24
CA LYS A 467 -6.86 35.21 -6.64
C LYS A 467 -7.78 36.08 -7.48
N VAL A 468 -7.20 36.92 -8.32
CA VAL A 468 -7.91 37.80 -9.23
C VAL A 468 -7.55 37.47 -10.67
N THR A 469 -8.58 37.36 -11.51
CA THR A 469 -8.42 37.12 -12.95
C THR A 469 -8.83 38.37 -13.74
N PRO A 470 -7.99 38.86 -14.68
CA PRO A 470 -8.38 39.95 -15.57
C PRO A 470 -9.64 39.63 -16.37
N LYS A 471 -10.59 40.56 -16.40
CA LYS A 471 -11.87 40.43 -17.11
C LYS A 471 -11.89 41.41 -18.29
N SER A 472 -12.42 40.98 -19.42
CA SER A 472 -12.72 41.88 -20.55
C SER A 472 -13.82 42.86 -20.16
N GLU A 473 -13.74 44.10 -20.64
CA GLU A 473 -14.83 45.07 -20.44
C GLU A 473 -16.15 44.51 -20.98
N THR A 474 -17.10 44.31 -20.06
CA THR A 474 -18.47 43.95 -20.41
C THR A 474 -19.26 45.21 -20.74
N VAL A 475 -19.95 45.22 -21.87
CA VAL A 475 -20.91 46.28 -22.19
C VAL A 475 -22.06 46.20 -21.17
N LEU A 476 -22.05 47.12 -20.21
CA LEU A 476 -23.08 47.22 -19.16
C LEU A 476 -24.42 47.66 -19.77
N SER A 477 -25.52 47.16 -19.22
CA SER A 477 -26.86 47.62 -19.62
C SER A 477 -27.07 49.09 -19.22
N PRO A 478 -28.02 49.82 -19.85
CA PRO A 478 -28.35 51.19 -19.44
C PRO A 478 -28.69 51.31 -17.95
N GLU A 479 -29.36 50.32 -17.37
CA GLU A 479 -29.73 50.25 -15.95
C GLU A 479 -28.49 50.10 -15.05
N GLU A 480 -27.56 49.21 -15.39
CA GLU A 480 -26.29 49.05 -14.66
C GLU A 480 -25.40 50.29 -14.78
N LYS A 481 -25.37 50.94 -15.95
CA LYS A 481 -24.67 52.22 -16.14
C LYS A 481 -25.25 53.33 -15.25
N LEU A 482 -26.59 53.37 -15.13
CA LEU A 482 -27.27 54.35 -14.28
C LEU A 482 -26.97 54.09 -12.79
N LEU A 483 -27.08 52.85 -12.32
CA LEU A 483 -26.74 52.47 -10.94
C LEU A 483 -25.29 52.84 -10.60
N ARG A 484 -24.37 52.55 -11.53
CA ARG A 484 -22.96 52.85 -11.34
C ARG A 484 -22.65 54.35 -11.33
N ALA A 485 -23.40 55.15 -12.08
CA ALA A 485 -23.32 56.61 -12.04
C ALA A 485 -23.87 57.20 -10.73
N ILE A 486 -24.88 56.56 -10.13
CA ILE A 486 -25.48 56.98 -8.85
C ILE A 486 -24.59 56.61 -7.65
N PHE A 487 -24.04 55.39 -7.63
CA PHE A 487 -23.25 54.89 -6.49
C PHE A 487 -21.74 55.13 -6.61
N GLY A 488 -21.26 55.61 -7.76
CA GLY A 488 -19.84 55.92 -7.97
C GLY A 488 -18.92 54.68 -7.95
N GLU A 489 -19.46 53.47 -8.10
CA GLU A 489 -18.68 52.24 -8.11
C GLU A 489 -17.74 52.22 -9.34
N LYS A 490 -16.43 52.09 -9.10
CA LYS A 490 -15.43 51.94 -10.16
C LYS A 490 -15.60 50.58 -10.86
N ALA A 491 -15.23 50.52 -12.15
CA ALA A 491 -15.19 49.25 -12.87
C ALA A 491 -14.03 48.47 -12.29
N ASN A 492 -14.34 47.38 -11.61
CA ASN A 492 -13.32 46.40 -11.30
C ASN A 492 -13.10 45.57 -12.57
N ASN A 493 -11.96 45.80 -13.22
CA ASN A 493 -11.50 45.07 -14.40
C ASN A 493 -11.03 43.65 -14.06
N VAL A 494 -11.21 43.22 -12.81
CA VAL A 494 -10.79 41.93 -12.28
C VAL A 494 -11.97 41.20 -11.67
N LYS A 495 -11.94 39.86 -11.77
CA LYS A 495 -12.93 38.95 -11.19
C LYS A 495 -12.28 38.15 -10.07
N ASP A 496 -13.00 37.98 -8.97
CA ASP A 496 -12.64 37.03 -7.91
C ASP A 496 -12.64 35.58 -8.45
N SER A 497 -11.48 34.95 -8.44
CA SER A 497 -11.25 33.54 -8.76
C SER A 497 -10.52 32.82 -7.62
N SER A 498 -10.65 33.35 -6.40
CA SER A 498 -9.98 32.89 -5.19
C SER A 498 -10.32 31.46 -4.81
N LEU A 499 -9.36 30.78 -4.19
CA LEU A 499 -9.57 29.47 -3.60
C LEU A 499 -10.31 29.62 -2.27
N ARG A 500 -11.45 28.96 -2.15
CA ARG A 500 -12.29 28.96 -0.93
C ARG A 500 -12.45 27.57 -0.36
N VAL A 501 -12.67 27.48 0.95
CA VAL A 501 -13.00 26.23 1.64
C VAL A 501 -14.37 25.74 1.17
N GLY A 502 -14.49 24.44 0.88
CA GLY A 502 -15.77 23.81 0.51
C GLY A 502 -16.84 24.02 1.59
N ALA A 503 -18.10 24.23 1.18
CA ALA A 503 -19.18 24.70 2.06
C ALA A 503 -19.41 23.86 3.33
N SER A 504 -19.17 22.55 3.29
CA SER A 504 -19.38 21.63 4.41
C SER A 504 -18.13 21.39 5.27
N LYS A 505 -16.98 21.98 4.92
CA LYS A 505 -15.70 21.69 5.57
C LYS A 505 -15.34 22.79 6.56
N SER A 506 -14.67 22.39 7.64
CA SER A 506 -14.04 23.31 8.58
C SER A 506 -12.78 22.66 9.14
N GLY A 507 -11.80 23.47 9.53
CA GLY A 507 -10.52 22.96 9.97
C GLY A 507 -9.53 24.05 10.34
N VAL A 508 -8.28 23.64 10.50
CA VAL A 508 -7.15 24.51 10.79
C VAL A 508 -6.15 24.39 9.66
N VAL A 509 -5.64 25.51 9.17
CA VAL A 509 -4.55 25.52 8.19
C VAL A 509 -3.27 25.08 8.90
N ILE A 510 -2.66 23.97 8.47
CA ILE A 510 -1.46 23.41 9.11
C ILE A 510 -0.16 23.76 8.39
N ASP A 511 -0.22 23.98 7.08
CA ASP A 511 0.94 24.23 6.22
C ASP A 511 0.50 24.99 4.98
N VAL A 512 1.42 25.76 4.39
CA VAL A 512 1.23 26.52 3.16
C VAL A 512 2.52 26.41 2.36
N GLN A 513 2.40 25.95 1.11
CA GLN A 513 3.54 25.80 0.20
C GLN A 513 3.32 26.67 -1.04
N ILE A 514 4.32 27.48 -1.35
CA ILE A 514 4.30 28.40 -2.48
C ILE A 514 5.36 27.95 -3.48
N PHE A 515 4.93 27.69 -4.71
CA PHE A 515 5.81 27.32 -5.81
C PHE A 515 5.84 28.44 -6.85
N THR A 516 6.95 29.17 -6.90
CA THR A 516 7.18 30.22 -7.90
C THR A 516 7.89 29.64 -9.12
N ARG A 517 7.51 30.11 -10.31
CA ARG A 517 8.21 29.74 -11.55
C ARG A 517 9.63 30.32 -11.55
N ASP A 518 10.60 29.56 -12.07
CA ASP A 518 11.97 30.05 -12.27
C ASP A 518 11.94 31.37 -13.09
N ARG A 519 12.58 32.41 -12.54
CA ARG A 519 12.70 33.79 -13.07
C ARG A 519 11.56 34.78 -12.74
N VAL A 520 10.69 34.46 -11.79
CA VAL A 520 9.78 35.44 -11.17
C VAL A 520 10.43 35.99 -9.88
N GLU A 521 10.26 37.28 -9.59
CA GLU A 521 10.70 37.84 -8.31
C GLU A 521 9.99 37.11 -7.17
N LYS A 522 10.78 36.70 -6.18
CA LYS A 522 10.28 36.01 -5.00
C LYS A 522 9.63 37.05 -4.09
N ASP A 523 8.40 36.76 -3.71
CA ASP A 523 7.70 37.50 -2.66
C ASP A 523 8.35 37.23 -1.29
N ASP A 524 8.01 38.01 -0.27
CA ASP A 524 8.53 37.92 1.11
C ASP A 524 8.32 36.53 1.76
N ARG A 525 7.46 35.69 1.16
CA ARG A 525 7.19 34.29 1.57
C ARG A 525 7.87 33.20 0.72
N ALA A 526 8.58 33.51 -0.38
CA ALA A 526 9.02 32.54 -1.42
C ALA A 526 10.52 32.21 -1.46
#